data_AF-A0A936Y3P0-F1
#
_entry.id   AF-A0A936Y3P0-F1
#
_cell.length_a   1.000
_cell.length_b   1.000
_cell.length_c   1.000
_cell.angle_alpha   90.00
_cell.angle_beta   90.00
_cell.angle_gamma   90.00
#
_symmetry.space_group_name_H-M   'P 1'
#
loop_
_entity.id
_entity.type
_entity.pdbx_description
1 polymer ?
#
loop_
_entity_poly.entity_id
_entity_poly.type
_entity_poly.pdbx_seq_one_letter_code
_entity_poly.pdbx_strand_id
1 'polypeptide(L)'
;MATTDANLIAGDAATLSSSKAYTDGKAYAVGADTLNTAKSYTDTRATETLKSANAFTSEQVTKLETKTAGGVAAIAAMASVPQLSAGKNLSVGVGVGSYDGKTAISVGVHKRINESMTARFNLATGMGSGAKPVIGAGAAWEF
;
A
#
# COMPACT_ATOMS: atom_id res chain seq x y z
N MET A 1 71.97 -46.65 8.30
CA MET A 1 70.55 -46.94 8.55
C MET A 1 69.88 -45.79 9.31
N ALA A 2 70.44 -45.29 10.43
CA ALA A 2 69.87 -44.17 11.20
C ALA A 2 69.63 -42.85 10.42
N THR A 3 70.43 -42.55 9.39
CA THR A 3 70.28 -41.33 8.58
C THR A 3 69.17 -41.41 7.53
N THR A 4 68.85 -42.60 7.05
CA THR A 4 67.78 -42.82 6.07
C THR A 4 66.42 -42.63 6.73
N ASP A 5 66.24 -43.18 7.94
CA ASP A 5 64.99 -43.07 8.69
C ASP A 5 64.72 -41.62 9.11
N ALA A 6 65.75 -40.87 9.53
CA ALA A 6 65.63 -39.45 9.85
C ALA A 6 65.21 -38.60 8.63
N ASN A 7 65.74 -38.92 7.44
CA ASN A 7 65.37 -38.23 6.21
C ASN A 7 63.95 -38.56 5.76
N LEU A 8 63.49 -39.80 5.94
CA LEU A 8 62.11 -40.21 5.65
C LEU A 8 61.11 -39.49 6.58
N ILE A 9 61.39 -39.45 7.88
CA ILE A 9 60.56 -38.73 8.86
C ILE A 9 60.48 -37.23 8.52
N ALA A 10 61.60 -36.60 8.12
CA ALA A 10 61.61 -35.20 7.71
C ALA A 10 60.79 -34.95 6.43
N GLY A 11 60.87 -35.86 5.45
CA GLY A 11 60.08 -35.81 4.22
C GLY A 11 58.57 -35.96 4.47
N ASP A 12 58.18 -36.89 5.34
CA ASP A 12 56.78 -37.10 5.74
C ASP A 12 56.22 -35.87 6.47
N ALA A 13 57.00 -35.29 7.39
CA ALA A 13 56.62 -34.08 8.10
C ALA A 13 56.42 -32.88 7.14
N ALA A 14 57.32 -32.71 6.16
CA ALA A 14 57.20 -31.66 5.15
C ALA A 14 55.96 -31.85 4.25
N THR A 15 55.68 -33.10 3.86
CA THR A 15 54.51 -33.46 3.06
C THR A 15 53.21 -33.19 3.82
N LEU A 16 53.14 -33.61 5.09
CA LEU A 16 52.00 -33.34 5.97
C LEU A 16 51.78 -31.85 6.15
N SER A 17 52.84 -31.07 6.42
CA SER A 17 52.76 -29.62 6.58
C SER A 17 52.21 -28.94 5.32
N SER A 18 52.70 -29.34 4.14
CA SER A 18 52.23 -28.80 2.86
C SER A 18 50.76 -29.16 2.59
N SER A 19 50.38 -30.40 2.89
CA SER A 19 49.00 -30.87 2.77
C SER A 19 48.03 -30.13 3.69
N LYS A 20 48.43 -29.89 4.95
CA LYS A 20 47.65 -29.08 5.91
C LYS A 20 47.48 -27.65 5.41
N ALA A 21 48.57 -26.98 5.02
CA ALA A 21 48.51 -25.61 4.51
C ALA A 21 47.60 -25.50 3.28
N TYR A 22 47.68 -26.45 2.35
CA TYR A 22 46.80 -26.50 1.18
C TYR A 22 45.33 -26.69 1.58
N THR A 23 45.06 -27.64 2.47
CA THR A 23 43.70 -27.96 2.93
C THR A 23 43.08 -26.79 3.70
N ASP A 24 43.82 -26.18 4.63
CA ASP A 24 43.37 -25.02 5.41
C ASP A 24 43.11 -23.82 4.51
N GLY A 25 44.01 -23.56 3.55
CA GLY A 25 43.83 -22.51 2.55
C GLY A 25 42.58 -22.72 1.70
N LYS A 26 42.31 -23.96 1.26
CA LYS A 26 41.12 -24.25 0.48
C LYS A 26 39.84 -24.16 1.32
N ALA A 27 39.85 -24.66 2.55
CA ALA A 27 38.72 -24.57 3.48
C ALA A 27 38.36 -23.11 3.78
N TYR A 28 39.38 -22.25 4.02
CA TYR A 28 39.18 -20.83 4.21
C TYR A 28 38.56 -20.17 2.96
N ALA A 29 39.12 -20.43 1.78
CA ALA A 29 38.62 -19.86 0.53
C ALA A 29 37.15 -20.26 0.24
N VAL A 30 36.80 -21.52 0.46
CA VAL A 30 35.41 -22.01 0.30
C VAL A 30 34.48 -21.37 1.33
N GLY A 31 34.91 -21.24 2.59
CA GLY A 31 34.13 -20.59 3.63
C GLY A 31 33.85 -19.11 3.32
N ALA A 32 34.88 -18.39 2.86
CA ALA A 32 34.75 -17.00 2.45
C ALA A 32 33.80 -16.82 1.24
N ASP A 33 33.94 -17.68 0.22
CA ASP A 33 33.07 -17.68 -0.97
C ASP A 33 31.61 -17.99 -0.61
N THR A 34 31.40 -18.99 0.25
CA THR A 34 30.07 -19.37 0.74
C THR A 34 29.43 -18.23 1.52
N LEU A 35 30.17 -17.56 2.41
CA LEU A 35 29.67 -16.43 3.18
C LEU A 35 29.33 -15.24 2.27
N ASN A 36 30.17 -14.93 1.29
CA ASN A 36 29.91 -13.85 0.33
C ASN A 36 28.68 -14.14 -0.53
N THR A 37 28.53 -15.38 -1.01
CA THR A 37 27.35 -15.81 -1.76
C THR A 37 26.09 -15.72 -0.91
N ALA A 38 26.15 -16.18 0.35
CA ALA A 38 25.02 -16.10 1.27
C ALA A 38 24.62 -14.64 1.56
N LYS A 39 25.59 -13.75 1.82
CA LYS A 39 25.33 -12.32 2.01
C LYS A 39 24.67 -11.71 0.78
N SER A 40 25.22 -11.95 -0.41
CA SER A 40 24.67 -11.44 -1.67
C SER A 40 23.23 -11.93 -1.92
N TYR A 41 22.97 -13.21 -1.65
CA TYR A 41 21.62 -13.78 -1.75
C TYR A 41 20.66 -13.11 -0.76
N THR A 42 21.05 -12.98 0.50
CA THR A 42 20.24 -12.32 1.54
C THR A 42 19.98 -10.86 1.19
N ASP A 43 21.00 -10.11 0.76
CA ASP A 43 20.88 -8.69 0.39
C ASP A 43 19.94 -8.51 -0.81
N THR A 44 20.02 -9.41 -1.80
CA THR A 44 19.12 -9.43 -2.95
C THR A 44 17.67 -9.67 -2.50
N ARG A 45 17.42 -10.71 -1.69
CA ARG A 45 16.08 -11.03 -1.20
C ARG A 45 15.49 -9.95 -0.30
N ALA A 46 16.32 -9.33 0.54
CA ALA A 46 15.91 -8.19 1.37
C ALA A 46 15.48 -7.01 0.49
N THR A 47 16.28 -6.69 -0.54
CA THR A 47 15.97 -5.60 -1.48
C THR A 47 14.69 -5.86 -2.27
N GLU A 48 14.50 -7.08 -2.79
CA GLU A 48 13.28 -7.48 -3.49
C GLU A 48 12.05 -7.37 -2.60
N THR A 49 12.16 -7.82 -1.34
CA THR A 49 11.08 -7.78 -0.36
C THR A 49 10.70 -6.35 -0.03
N LEU A 50 11.68 -5.47 0.24
CA LEU A 50 11.45 -4.05 0.51
C LEU A 50 10.82 -3.35 -0.70
N LYS A 51 11.29 -3.65 -1.91
CA LYS A 51 10.69 -3.09 -3.14
C LYS A 51 9.23 -3.50 -3.30
N SER A 52 8.91 -4.78 -3.07
CA SER A 52 7.55 -5.30 -3.15
C SER A 52 6.64 -4.66 -2.08
N ALA A 53 7.11 -4.57 -0.83
CA ALA A 53 6.38 -3.94 0.26
C ALA A 53 6.11 -2.46 0.00
N ASN A 54 7.11 -1.73 -0.52
CA ASN A 54 6.96 -0.33 -0.89
C ASN A 54 5.98 -0.13 -2.05
N ALA A 55 6.04 -1.00 -3.08
CA ALA A 55 5.12 -0.95 -4.21
C ALA A 55 3.67 -1.19 -3.75
N PHE A 56 3.45 -2.24 -2.95
CA PHE A 56 2.14 -2.54 -2.36
C PHE A 56 1.61 -1.38 -1.52
N THR A 57 2.45 -0.83 -0.64
CA THR A 57 2.06 0.30 0.21
C THR A 57 1.70 1.53 -0.62
N SER A 58 2.51 1.84 -1.64
CA SER A 58 2.27 2.99 -2.53
C SER A 58 0.97 2.84 -3.32
N GLU A 59 0.66 1.63 -3.80
CA GLU A 59 -0.60 1.34 -4.49
C GLU A 59 -1.80 1.53 -3.56
N GLN A 60 -1.71 1.03 -2.33
CA GLN A 60 -2.78 1.12 -1.34
C GLN A 60 -3.02 2.57 -0.90
N VAL A 61 -1.96 3.36 -0.73
CA VAL A 61 -2.04 4.80 -0.43
C VAL A 61 -2.70 5.54 -1.60
N THR A 62 -2.26 5.32 -2.83
CA THR A 62 -2.83 5.98 -4.03
C THR A 62 -4.32 5.66 -4.19
N LYS A 63 -4.70 4.40 -3.93
CA LYS A 63 -6.10 3.96 -3.96
C LYS A 63 -6.93 4.61 -2.85
N LEU A 64 -6.36 4.75 -1.65
CA LEU A 64 -7.01 5.43 -0.54
C LEU A 64 -7.19 6.92 -0.83
N GLU A 65 -6.16 7.61 -1.31
CA GLU A 65 -6.23 9.02 -1.71
C GLU A 65 -7.30 9.23 -2.78
N THR A 66 -7.30 8.42 -3.83
CA THR A 66 -8.32 8.50 -4.90
C THR A 66 -9.73 8.28 -4.36
N LYS A 67 -9.92 7.29 -3.48
CA LYS A 67 -11.24 7.01 -2.89
C LYS A 67 -11.68 8.12 -1.95
N THR A 68 -10.78 8.66 -1.13
CA THR A 68 -11.06 9.76 -0.20
C THR A 68 -11.39 11.03 -0.97
N ALA A 69 -10.59 11.41 -1.96
CA ALA A 69 -10.86 12.57 -2.80
C ALA A 69 -12.19 12.43 -3.56
N GLY A 70 -12.48 11.25 -4.11
CA GLY A 70 -13.78 10.96 -4.73
C GLY A 70 -14.96 11.03 -3.74
N GLY A 71 -14.76 10.59 -2.50
CA GLY A 71 -15.74 10.70 -1.43
C GLY A 71 -16.01 12.15 -1.00
N VAL A 72 -14.97 12.97 -0.88
CA VAL A 72 -15.09 14.40 -0.57
C VAL A 72 -15.80 15.13 -1.72
N ALA A 73 -15.42 14.84 -2.97
CA ALA A 73 -16.12 15.36 -4.14
C ALA A 73 -17.61 14.97 -4.13
N ALA A 74 -17.94 13.74 -3.72
CA ALA A 74 -19.32 13.28 -3.60
C ALA A 74 -20.10 14.04 -2.51
N ILE A 75 -19.47 14.35 -1.37
CA ILE A 75 -20.08 15.18 -0.32
C ILE A 75 -20.30 16.61 -0.83
N ALA A 76 -19.33 17.19 -1.55
CA ALA A 76 -19.49 18.50 -2.18
C ALA A 76 -20.63 18.51 -3.21
N ALA A 77 -20.80 17.42 -3.97
CA ALA A 77 -21.93 17.24 -4.87
C ALA A 77 -23.26 17.24 -4.09
N MET A 78 -23.36 16.43 -3.03
CA MET A 78 -24.56 16.36 -2.18
C MET A 78 -24.94 17.71 -1.57
N ALA A 79 -23.94 18.49 -1.15
CA ALA A 79 -24.14 19.84 -0.61
C ALA A 79 -24.69 20.81 -1.66
N SER A 80 -24.39 20.57 -2.94
CA SER A 80 -24.85 21.39 -4.06
C SER A 80 -26.25 21.00 -4.55
N VAL A 81 -26.87 19.95 -4.00
CA VAL A 81 -28.25 19.57 -4.32
C VAL A 81 -29.21 20.64 -3.78
N PRO A 82 -29.99 21.32 -4.64
CA PRO A 82 -30.91 22.36 -4.20
C PRO A 82 -31.95 21.86 -3.20
N GLN A 83 -32.21 22.68 -2.17
CA GLN A 83 -33.22 22.38 -1.15
C GLN A 83 -34.63 22.76 -1.60
N LEU A 84 -35.66 22.32 -0.87
CA LEU A 84 -37.06 22.59 -1.21
C LEU A 84 -37.32 24.09 -1.39
N SER A 85 -37.91 24.46 -2.53
CA SER A 85 -38.41 25.82 -2.75
C SER A 85 -39.65 26.10 -1.89
N ALA A 86 -39.86 27.37 -1.54
CA ALA A 86 -40.97 27.81 -0.70
C ALA A 86 -42.33 27.36 -1.26
N GLY A 87 -43.18 26.79 -0.41
CA GLY A 87 -44.52 26.30 -0.77
C GLY A 87 -44.57 24.93 -1.46
N LYS A 88 -43.44 24.21 -1.59
CA LYS A 88 -43.41 22.83 -2.11
C LYS A 88 -43.07 21.83 -1.01
N ASN A 89 -43.70 20.65 -1.09
CA ASN A 89 -43.55 19.59 -0.09
C ASN A 89 -42.53 18.51 -0.48
N LEU A 90 -42.08 18.49 -1.73
CA LEU A 90 -41.10 17.55 -2.25
C LEU A 90 -40.19 18.27 -3.25
N SER A 91 -38.90 17.99 -3.19
CA SER A 91 -37.88 18.45 -4.14
C SER A 91 -36.97 17.29 -4.53
N VAL A 92 -36.55 17.28 -5.79
CA VAL A 92 -35.51 16.37 -6.29
C VAL A 92 -34.49 17.23 -7.01
N GLY A 93 -33.22 17.06 -6.66
CA GLY A 93 -32.13 17.83 -7.22
C GLY A 93 -30.94 16.96 -7.59
N VAL A 94 -30.12 17.50 -8.48
CA VAL A 94 -28.80 16.95 -8.83
C VAL A 94 -27.73 17.91 -8.38
N GLY A 95 -26.57 17.38 -8.04
CA GLY A 95 -25.39 18.15 -7.65
C GLY A 95 -24.14 17.57 -8.28
N VAL A 96 -23.15 18.42 -8.48
CA VAL A 96 -21.81 18.05 -8.94
C VAL A 96 -20.80 18.67 -7.99
N GLY A 97 -19.77 17.91 -7.66
CA GLY A 97 -18.70 18.35 -6.76
C GLY A 97 -17.36 17.89 -7.29
N SER A 98 -16.33 18.68 -7.03
CA SER A 98 -14.95 18.34 -7.37
C SER A 98 -14.03 18.61 -6.19
N TYR A 99 -13.05 17.73 -6.00
CA TYR A 99 -12.01 17.85 -4.99
C TYR A 99 -10.77 17.07 -5.45
N ASP A 100 -9.61 17.70 -5.36
CA ASP A 100 -8.30 17.08 -5.66
C ASP A 100 -8.26 16.33 -7.02
N GLY A 101 -8.76 17.00 -8.07
CA GLY A 101 -8.82 16.45 -9.43
C GLY A 101 -9.83 15.31 -9.62
N LYS A 102 -10.63 14.96 -8.61
CA LYS A 102 -11.75 14.02 -8.71
C LYS A 102 -13.08 14.77 -8.81
N THR A 103 -14.02 14.18 -9.52
CA THR A 103 -15.38 14.73 -9.70
C THR A 103 -16.40 13.67 -9.30
N ALA A 104 -17.50 14.13 -8.73
CA ALA A 104 -18.62 13.30 -8.34
C ALA A 104 -19.94 13.96 -8.69
N ILE A 105 -20.95 13.12 -8.86
CA ILE A 105 -22.33 13.52 -9.08
C ILE A 105 -23.18 13.04 -7.92
N SER A 106 -24.27 13.75 -7.65
CA SER A 106 -25.23 13.40 -6.63
C SER A 106 -26.66 13.62 -7.07
N VAL A 107 -27.55 12.83 -6.52
CA VAL A 107 -29.00 13.02 -6.55
C VAL A 107 -29.49 13.15 -5.12
N GLY A 108 -30.43 14.03 -4.87
CA GLY A 108 -31.05 14.13 -3.55
C GLY A 108 -32.54 14.41 -3.64
N VAL A 109 -33.25 13.88 -2.66
CA VAL A 109 -34.69 14.01 -2.48
C VAL A 109 -34.93 14.64 -1.12
N HIS A 110 -35.57 15.79 -1.09
CA HIS A 110 -35.91 16.47 0.15
C HIS A 110 -37.43 16.60 0.26
N LYS A 111 -37.99 16.32 1.43
CA LYS A 111 -39.43 16.32 1.69
C LYS A 111 -39.74 17.16 2.92
N ARG A 112 -40.70 18.08 2.80
CA ARG A 112 -41.31 18.78 3.93
C ARG A 112 -42.47 17.93 4.42
N ILE A 113 -42.35 17.40 5.64
CA ILE A 113 -43.37 16.56 6.26
C ILE A 113 -44.50 17.48 6.74
N ASN A 114 -44.16 18.50 7.52
CA ASN A 114 -45.05 19.56 8.01
C ASN A 114 -44.36 20.92 7.83
N GLU A 115 -45.06 22.04 8.07
CA GLU A 115 -44.44 23.39 8.02
C GLU A 115 -43.18 23.49 8.90
N SER A 116 -43.21 22.80 10.04
CA SER A 116 -42.14 22.73 11.03
C SER A 116 -41.14 21.57 10.86
N MET A 117 -41.28 20.68 9.86
CA MET A 117 -40.39 19.51 9.76
C MET A 117 -40.00 19.18 8.32
N THR A 118 -38.69 19.10 8.05
CA THR A 118 -38.13 18.72 6.76
C THR A 118 -37.21 17.51 6.90
N ALA A 119 -37.14 16.70 5.85
CA ALA A 119 -36.26 15.54 5.73
C ALA A 119 -35.53 15.59 4.40
N ARG A 120 -34.30 15.09 4.36
CA ARG A 120 -33.47 15.00 3.15
C ARG A 120 -32.82 13.63 3.07
N PHE A 121 -32.72 13.12 1.86
CA PHE A 121 -31.97 11.93 1.49
C PHE A 121 -31.13 12.28 0.27
N ASN A 122 -29.86 11.91 0.25
CA ASN A 122 -28.94 12.21 -0.83
C ASN A 122 -28.08 10.97 -1.10
N LEU A 123 -27.83 10.70 -2.38
CA LEU A 123 -26.97 9.64 -2.89
C LEU A 123 -25.98 10.27 -3.86
N ALA A 124 -24.70 9.96 -3.73
CA ALA A 124 -23.66 10.47 -4.59
C ALA A 124 -22.66 9.39 -4.97
N THR A 125 -22.00 9.56 -6.11
CA THR A 125 -20.94 8.68 -6.57
C THR A 125 -19.89 9.45 -7.35
N GLY A 126 -18.63 9.06 -7.18
CA GLY A 126 -17.53 9.56 -8.02
C GLY A 126 -17.66 9.10 -9.46
N MET A 127 -17.11 9.88 -10.40
CA MET A 127 -17.11 9.59 -11.84
C MET A 127 -15.92 8.72 -12.30
N GLY A 128 -15.04 8.31 -11.38
CA GLY A 128 -13.83 7.54 -11.66
C GLY A 128 -13.97 6.03 -11.43
N SER A 129 -13.00 5.26 -11.92
CA SER A 129 -12.90 3.82 -11.66
C SER A 129 -12.67 3.54 -10.17
N GLY A 130 -13.42 2.60 -9.59
CA GLY A 130 -13.35 2.27 -8.17
C GLY A 130 -14.03 3.28 -7.22
N ALA A 131 -14.79 4.24 -7.75
CA ALA A 131 -15.63 5.11 -6.93
C ALA A 131 -16.62 4.30 -6.08
N LYS A 132 -16.80 4.72 -4.83
CA LYS A 132 -17.81 4.14 -3.94
C LYS A 132 -18.97 5.11 -3.77
N PRO A 133 -20.23 4.62 -3.71
CA PRO A 133 -21.36 5.49 -3.44
C PRO A 133 -21.29 6.03 -2.01
N VAL A 134 -21.75 7.27 -1.83
CA VAL A 134 -21.93 7.95 -0.55
C VAL A 134 -23.43 8.21 -0.38
N ILE A 135 -23.98 7.85 0.78
CA ILE A 135 -25.39 8.02 1.10
C ILE A 135 -25.48 8.88 2.35
N GLY A 136 -26.38 9.84 2.37
CA GLY A 136 -26.62 10.68 3.54
C GLY A 136 -28.10 11.03 3.68
N ALA A 137 -28.61 10.97 4.91
CA ALA A 137 -29.96 11.39 5.25
C ALA A 137 -29.93 12.34 6.45
N GLY A 138 -30.95 13.19 6.60
CA GLY A 138 -31.10 14.05 7.75
C GLY A 138 -32.52 14.61 7.86
N ALA A 139 -32.88 15.09 9.04
CA ALA A 139 -34.13 15.78 9.29
C ALA A 139 -33.88 17.06 10.09
N ALA A 140 -34.74 18.04 9.94
CA ALA A 140 -34.70 19.30 10.68
C ALA A 140 -36.12 19.62 11.18
N TRP A 141 -36.19 20.17 12.39
CA TRP A 141 -37.41 20.66 13.02
C TRP A 141 -37.26 22.16 13.29
N GLU A 142 -38.26 22.95 12.91
CA GLU A 142 -38.34 24.40 13.06
C GLU A 142 -39.47 24.75 14.06
N PHE A 143 -39.24 25.70 14.96
CA PHE A 143 -40.18 26.15 16.00
C PHE A 143 -40.42 27.66 15.91
#